data_AF-A0A8J9V292-F1
#
_entry.id   AF-A0A8J9V292-F1
#
_cell.length_a   1.000
_cell.length_b   1.000
_cell.length_c   1.000
_cell.angle_alpha   90.00
_cell.angle_beta   90.00
_cell.angle_gamma   90.00
#
_symmetry.space_group_name_H-M   'P 1'
#
loop_
_entity.id
_entity.type
_entity.pdbx_description
1 polymer ?
#
loop_
_entity_poly.entity_id
_entity_poly.type
_entity_poly.pdbx_seq_one_letter_code
_entity_poly.pdbx_strand_id
1 'polypeptide(L)'
;MKPSIDVDSLRSEHESEEQWAVRRMFMQEHKDDFPEHELITLAQLFTNIEFLGCRYPPQTMKRIAKLAEKVSAKYRESRKNKLKRTFVEASDAAEAKAKRSFK
;
A
#
# COMPACT_ATOMS: atom_id res chain seq x y z
N MET A 1 2.56 -21.66 -22.45
CA MET A 1 2.88 -21.46 -21.02
C MET A 1 3.34 -20.02 -20.88
N LYS A 2 2.62 -19.15 -20.15
CA LYS A 2 3.14 -17.81 -19.84
C LYS A 2 4.37 -17.99 -18.93
N PRO A 3 5.49 -17.29 -19.17
CA PRO A 3 6.63 -17.33 -18.25
C PRO A 3 6.18 -16.82 -16.88
N SER A 4 6.61 -17.52 -15.82
CA SER A 4 6.31 -17.12 -14.44
C SER A 4 7.13 -15.87 -14.11
N ILE A 5 6.46 -14.77 -13.80
CA ILE A 5 7.10 -13.50 -13.41
C ILE A 5 7.69 -13.66 -12.01
N ASP A 6 9.00 -13.47 -11.87
CA ASP A 6 9.65 -13.37 -10.57
C ASP A 6 9.49 -11.94 -10.02
N VAL A 7 8.43 -11.74 -9.25
CA VAL A 7 8.11 -10.43 -8.67
C VAL A 7 9.24 -9.91 -7.77
N ASP A 8 9.91 -10.79 -7.01
CA ASP A 8 10.90 -10.34 -6.03
C ASP A 8 12.16 -9.78 -6.71
N SER A 9 12.47 -10.23 -7.92
CA SER A 9 13.54 -9.67 -8.76
C SER A 9 13.28 -8.23 -9.23
N LEU A 10 12.03 -7.76 -9.21
CA LEU A 10 11.62 -6.45 -9.74
C LEU A 10 11.73 -5.30 -8.73
N ARG A 11 12.24 -5.56 -7.53
CA ARG A 11 12.44 -4.55 -6.48
C ARG A 11 13.53 -3.56 -6.88
N SER A 12 13.29 -2.26 -6.66
CA SER A 12 14.33 -1.22 -6.82
C SER A 12 15.05 -0.96 -5.49
N GLU A 13 16.35 -0.66 -5.56
CA GLU A 13 17.20 -0.35 -4.39
C GLU A 13 16.76 0.92 -3.65
N HIS A 14 16.16 1.88 -4.36
CA HIS A 14 15.74 3.17 -3.79
C HIS A 14 14.31 3.14 -3.24
N GLU A 15 13.60 2.01 -3.36
CA GLU A 15 12.23 1.86 -2.90
C GLU A 15 12.17 1.57 -1.40
N SER A 16 11.39 2.35 -0.66
CA SER A 16 11.15 2.08 0.77
C SER A 16 10.45 0.74 0.98
N GLU A 17 10.66 0.10 2.12
CA GLU A 17 10.01 -1.19 2.45
C GLU A 17 8.47 -1.12 2.38
N GLU A 18 7.86 -0.01 2.82
CA GLU A 18 6.40 0.14 2.78
C GLU A 18 5.88 0.30 1.35
N GLN A 19 6.58 1.09 0.52
CA GLN A 19 6.24 1.23 -0.89
C GLN A 19 6.41 -0.10 -1.64
N TRP A 20 7.53 -0.79 -1.40
CA TRP A 20 7.79 -2.10 -2.00
C TRP A 20 6.74 -3.14 -1.61
N ALA A 21 6.38 -3.21 -0.34
CA ALA A 21 5.36 -4.15 0.12
C ALA A 21 4.02 -3.94 -0.61
N VAL A 22 3.62 -2.68 -0.81
CA VAL A 22 2.38 -2.34 -1.53
C VAL A 22 2.50 -2.65 -3.03
N ARG A 23 3.63 -2.30 -3.67
CA ARG A 23 3.88 -2.60 -5.09
C ARG A 23 3.91 -4.11 -5.35
N ARG A 24 4.60 -4.87 -4.49
CA ARG A 24 4.71 -6.32 -4.54
C ARG A 24 3.35 -7.00 -4.42
N MET A 25 2.51 -6.57 -3.49
CA MET A 25 1.14 -7.11 -3.36
C MET A 25 0.33 -6.86 -4.63
N PHE A 26 0.44 -5.67 -5.23
CA PHE A 26 -0.23 -5.37 -6.50
C PHE A 26 0.25 -6.30 -7.61
N MET A 27 1.56 -6.49 -7.75
CA MET A 27 2.12 -7.38 -8.77
C MET A 27 1.71 -8.83 -8.55
N GLN A 28 1.78 -9.35 -7.32
CA GLN A 28 1.38 -10.73 -7.01
C GLN A 28 -0.10 -11.01 -7.27
N GLU A 29 -0.98 -10.03 -7.07
CA GLU A 29 -2.41 -10.16 -7.34
C GLU A 29 -2.73 -10.28 -8.83
N HIS A 30 -1.93 -9.63 -9.68
CA HIS A 30 -2.25 -9.44 -11.10
C HIS A 30 -1.24 -10.09 -12.06
N LYS A 31 -0.25 -10.84 -11.55
CA LYS A 31 0.85 -11.43 -12.36
C LYS A 31 0.40 -12.41 -13.44
N ASP A 32 -0.75 -13.04 -13.25
CA ASP A 32 -1.29 -14.02 -14.20
C ASP A 32 -2.17 -13.35 -15.29
N ASP A 33 -2.63 -12.13 -15.01
CA ASP A 33 -3.54 -11.36 -15.86
C ASP A 33 -2.78 -10.56 -16.93
N PHE A 34 -1.57 -10.09 -16.63
CA PHE A 34 -0.81 -9.17 -17.50
C PHE A 34 0.57 -9.73 -17.89
N PRO A 35 1.11 -9.33 -19.06
CA PRO A 35 2.52 -9.53 -19.35
C PRO A 35 3.40 -8.67 -18.43
N GLU A 36 4.65 -9.09 -18.23
CA GLU A 36 5.58 -8.49 -17.25
C GLU A 36 5.71 -6.96 -17.38
N HIS A 37 5.98 -6.46 -18.58
CA HIS A 37 6.15 -5.02 -18.82
C HIS A 37 4.90 -4.20 -18.47
N GLU A 38 3.71 -4.73 -18.76
CA GLU A 38 2.45 -4.06 -18.45
C GLU A 38 2.18 -4.11 -16.95
N LEU A 39 2.45 -5.25 -16.30
CA LEU A 39 2.32 -5.40 -14.85
C LEU A 39 3.21 -4.41 -14.09
N ILE A 40 4.48 -4.30 -14.49
CA ILE A 40 5.46 -3.36 -13.90
C ILE A 40 4.93 -1.92 -14.03
N THR A 41 4.44 -1.57 -15.22
CA THR A 41 3.92 -0.22 -15.50
C THR A 41 2.69 0.09 -14.63
N LEU A 42 1.72 -0.83 -14.57
CA LEU A 42 0.52 -0.66 -13.74
C LEU A 42 0.85 -0.55 -12.25
N ALA A 43 1.77 -1.38 -11.76
CA ALA A 43 2.23 -1.34 -10.38
C ALA A 43 2.94 0.00 -10.05
N GLN A 44 3.75 0.51 -10.96
CA GLN A 44 4.41 1.80 -10.80
C GLN A 44 3.42 2.97 -10.80
N LEU A 45 2.45 2.96 -11.71
CA LEU A 45 1.38 3.98 -11.75
C LEU A 45 0.59 3.99 -10.44
N PHE A 46 0.23 2.81 -9.93
CA PHE A 46 -0.43 2.66 -8.65
C PHE A 46 0.40 3.26 -7.51
N THR A 47 1.68 2.89 -7.37
CA THR A 47 2.52 3.45 -6.29
C THR A 47 2.73 4.96 -6.43
N ASN A 48 2.85 5.48 -7.65
CA ASN A 48 3.00 6.92 -7.87
C ASN A 48 1.74 7.69 -7.45
N ILE A 49 0.55 7.13 -7.69
CA ILE A 49 -0.71 7.73 -7.24
C ILE A 49 -0.80 7.74 -5.71
N GLU A 50 -0.49 6.61 -5.06
CA GLU A 50 -0.66 6.44 -3.62
C GLU A 50 0.41 7.15 -2.78
N PHE A 51 1.69 7.06 -3.18
CA PHE A 51 2.81 7.58 -2.38
C PHE A 51 3.33 8.94 -2.83
N LEU A 52 3.23 9.25 -4.13
CA LEU A 52 3.74 10.52 -4.69
C LEU A 52 2.61 11.50 -5.03
N GLY A 53 1.35 11.10 -4.89
CA GLY A 53 0.19 11.94 -5.20
C GLY A 53 0.02 12.25 -6.69
N CYS A 54 0.67 11.49 -7.58
CA CYS A 54 0.58 11.71 -9.02
C CYS A 54 -0.86 11.59 -9.54
N ARG A 55 -1.13 12.26 -10.67
CA ARG A 55 -2.40 12.21 -11.39
C ARG A 55 -2.14 11.90 -12.85
N TYR A 56 -2.93 11.00 -13.39
CA TYR A 56 -2.88 10.53 -14.77
C TYR A 56 -4.22 10.80 -15.46
N PRO A 57 -4.34 10.60 -16.79
CA PRO A 57 -5.61 10.75 -17.49
C PRO A 57 -6.76 9.97 -16.82
N PRO A 58 -8.02 10.47 -16.90
CA PRO A 58 -9.13 9.89 -16.15
C PRO A 58 -9.36 8.40 -16.39
N GLN A 59 -9.12 7.92 -17.62
CA GLN A 59 -9.25 6.51 -17.96
C GLN A 59 -8.22 5.65 -17.23
N THR A 60 -6.97 6.10 -17.15
CA THR A 60 -5.89 5.45 -16.40
C THR A 60 -6.22 5.41 -14.91
N MET A 61 -6.67 6.53 -14.34
CA MET A 61 -7.05 6.61 -12.92
C MET A 61 -8.16 5.60 -12.59
N LYS A 62 -9.21 5.52 -13.43
CA LYS A 62 -10.30 4.55 -13.26
C LYS A 62 -9.81 3.10 -13.36
N ARG A 63 -8.92 2.81 -14.32
CA ARG A 63 -8.33 1.47 -14.49
C ARG A 63 -7.52 1.06 -13.26
N ILE A 64 -6.64 1.92 -12.76
CA ILE A 64 -5.82 1.65 -11.58
C ILE A 64 -6.70 1.48 -10.34
N ALA A 65 -7.71 2.34 -10.15
CA ALA A 65 -8.64 2.24 -9.02
C ALA A 65 -9.32 0.85 -8.98
N LYS A 66 -9.83 0.37 -10.12
CA LYS A 66 -10.46 -0.95 -10.22
C LYS A 66 -9.49 -2.09 -9.88
N LEU A 67 -8.24 -2.01 -10.33
CA LEU A 67 -7.22 -3.02 -10.01
C LEU A 67 -6.79 -2.98 -8.54
N ALA A 68 -6.79 -1.80 -7.93
CA ALA A 68 -6.42 -1.57 -6.54
C ALA A 68 -7.48 -2.04 -5.54
N GLU A 69 -8.74 -2.26 -5.93
CA GLU A 69 -9.79 -2.76 -5.04
C GLU A 69 -9.40 -4.08 -4.36
N LYS A 70 -8.86 -5.04 -5.13
CA LYS A 70 -8.42 -6.35 -4.60
C LYS A 70 -7.21 -6.23 -3.65
N VAL A 71 -6.30 -5.31 -3.95
CA VAL A 71 -5.07 -5.08 -3.19
C VAL A 71 -5.36 -4.32 -1.89
N SER A 72 -6.22 -3.30 -1.96
CA SER A 72 -6.59 -2.45 -0.83
C SER A 72 -7.37 -3.20 0.24
N ALA A 73 -8.19 -4.19 -0.13
CA ALA A 73 -8.84 -5.09 0.83
C ALA A 73 -7.81 -5.84 1.68
N LYS A 74 -6.83 -6.49 1.03
CA LYS A 74 -5.73 -7.23 1.68
C LYS A 74 -4.82 -6.31 2.50
N TYR A 75 -4.50 -5.12 1.99
CA TYR A 75 -3.67 -4.15 2.71
C TYR A 75 -4.36 -3.59 3.96
N ARG A 76 -5.65 -3.24 3.87
CA ARG A 76 -6.41 -2.78 5.04
C ARG A 76 -6.50 -3.87 6.09
N GLU A 77 -6.72 -5.12 5.68
CA GLU A 77 -6.78 -6.26 6.59
C GLU A 77 -5.45 -6.49 7.32
N SER A 78 -4.31 -6.46 6.60
CA SER A 78 -2.98 -6.62 7.22
C SER A 78 -2.63 -5.50 8.20
N ARG A 79 -3.21 -4.30 8.02
CA ARG A 79 -3.04 -3.15 8.93
C ARG A 79 -4.03 -3.11 10.10
N LYS A 80 -5.11 -3.91 10.10
CA LYS A 80 -6.07 -3.94 11.24
C LYS A 80 -5.39 -4.35 12.55
N ASN A 81 -4.39 -5.23 12.47
CA ASN A 81 -3.66 -5.75 13.62
C ASN A 81 -2.36 -4.97 13.93
N LYS A 82 -1.97 -3.98 13.11
CA LYS A 82 -0.84 -3.11 13.46
C LYS A 82 -1.27 -2.15 14.57
N LEU A 83 -0.34 -1.88 15.50
CA LEU A 83 -0.53 -0.94 16.60
C LEU A 83 -1.00 0.41 16.03
N LYS A 84 -2.27 0.76 16.28
CA LYS A 84 -2.78 2.08 15.95
C LYS A 84 -2.06 3.05 16.89
N ARG A 85 -1.15 3.88 16.35
CA ARG A 85 -0.65 5.03 17.11
C ARG A 85 -1.87 5.89 17.44
N THR A 86 -2.36 5.78 18.66
CA THR A 86 -3.34 6.71 19.21
C THR A 86 -2.61 8.03 19.41
N PHE A 87 -2.86 8.98 18.51
CA PHE A 87 -2.58 10.37 18.81
C PHE A 87 -3.57 10.78 19.88
N VAL A 88 -3.05 11.09 21.07
CA VAL A 88 -3.80 11.67 22.17
C VAL A 88 -3.35 13.10 22.32
N GLU A 89 -4.28 13.99 22.66
CA GLU A 89 -3.91 15.36 22.98
C GLU A 89 -3.06 15.36 24.27
N ALA A 90 -2.15 16.32 24.39
CA ALA A 90 -1.29 16.41 25.57
C ALA A 90 -2.11 16.61 26.86
N SER A 91 -3.24 17.31 26.76
CA SER A 91 -4.24 17.50 27.81
C SER A 91 -4.84 16.16 28.24
N ASP A 92 -5.35 15.36 27.30
CA ASP A 92 -5.92 14.03 27.55
C ASP A 92 -4.91 13.07 28.20
N ALA A 93 -3.65 13.09 27.73
CA ALA A 93 -2.59 12.28 28.30
C ALA A 93 -2.23 12.70 29.74
N ALA A 94 -2.19 14.00 30.02
CA ALA A 94 -1.94 14.53 31.35
C ALA A 94 -3.09 14.21 32.32
N GLU A 95 -4.34 14.35 31.87
CA GLU A 95 -5.53 14.04 32.67
C GLU A 95 -5.61 12.55 33.00
N ALA A 96 -5.32 11.67 32.03
CA ALA A 96 -5.26 10.22 32.26
C ALA A 96 -4.18 9.83 33.30
N LYS A 97 -3.02 10.50 33.30
CA LYS A 97 -1.96 10.29 34.30
C LYS A 97 -2.38 10.77 35.69
N ALA A 98 -3.06 11.91 35.78
CA ALA A 98 -3.57 12.43 37.04
C ALA A 98 -4.59 11.44 37.65
N LYS A 99 -5.61 11.03 36.87
CA LYS A 99 -6.65 10.08 37.32
C LYS A 99 -6.10 8.73 37.80
N ARG A 100 -4.98 8.28 37.25
CA ARG A 100 -4.33 7.00 37.63
C ARG A 100 -3.60 7.06 38.98
N SER A 101 -3.23 8.26 39.43
CA SER A 101 -2.46 8.48 40.67
C SER A 101 -3.35 8.63 41.91
N PHE A 102 -4.67 8.78 41.73
CA PHE A 102 -5.66 8.97 42.81
C PHE A 102 -6.43 7.68 43.16
N LYS A 103 -5.87 6.50 42.85
CA LYS A 103 -6.46 5.20 43.22
C LYS A 103 -5.54 4.43 44.16
#